data_AF-A0A2W7QEC7-F1
#
_entry.id   AF-A0A2W7QEC7-F1
#
_cell.length_a   1.000
_cell.length_b   1.000
_cell.length_c   1.000
_cell.angle_alpha   90.00
_cell.angle_beta   90.00
_cell.angle_gamma   90.00
#
_symmetry.space_group_name_H-M   'P 1'
#
loop_
_entity.id
_entity.type
_entity.pdbx_description
1 polymer ?
#
loop_
_entity_poly.entity_id
_entity_poly.type
_entity_poly.pdbx_seq_one_letter_code
_entity_poly.pdbx_strand_id
1 'polypeptide(L)'
;MNTHGESFSDINSFEYQNSGLDYFDIIAQRPNMGWDFTESQWGGPQMRYISDPLNYSIKIDLRHMLIVGAMGKAVGNSIEVMQGIRGLDSAYDYQDYYSNELGYKFFEVYGDAIDQNPYLFVTYLKQFLLSSMYRNEISNPNRCDTSSQSRYEN
;
A
#
# COMPACT_ATOMS: atom_id res chain seq x y z
N MET A 1 -1.98 12.16 10.72
CA MET A 1 -0.77 11.42 11.12
C MET A 1 -1.00 9.97 10.69
N ASN A 2 -0.05 9.28 10.05
CA ASN A 2 -0.19 7.82 9.89
C ASN A 2 0.04 7.15 11.25
N THR A 3 -0.28 5.87 11.37
CA THR A 3 -0.13 5.10 12.61
C THR A 3 1.34 4.96 13.06
N HIS A 4 2.28 5.39 12.21
CA HIS A 4 3.73 5.26 12.42
C HIS A 4 4.49 6.61 12.56
N GLY A 5 3.79 7.75 12.64
CA GLY A 5 4.40 9.07 12.82
C GLY A 5 5.26 9.61 11.67
N GLU A 6 5.32 8.94 10.51
CA GLU A 6 6.08 9.39 9.34
C GLU A 6 5.31 10.46 8.53
N SER A 7 6.04 11.29 7.75
CA SER A 7 5.43 12.21 6.81
C SER A 7 4.72 11.46 5.67
N PHE A 8 3.71 12.10 5.08
CA PHE A 8 2.98 11.57 3.93
C PHE A 8 3.02 12.57 2.78
N SER A 9 2.91 12.06 1.56
CA SER A 9 2.89 12.86 0.33
C SER A 9 1.68 12.49 -0.54
N ASP A 10 1.62 13.01 -1.75
CA ASP A 10 0.62 12.61 -2.75
C ASP A 10 1.25 11.78 -3.88
N ILE A 11 0.40 11.18 -4.72
CA ILE A 11 0.83 10.34 -5.85
C ILE A 11 1.66 11.10 -6.89
N ASN A 12 1.48 12.41 -7.04
CA ASN A 12 2.27 13.21 -7.99
C ASN A 12 3.69 13.45 -7.46
N SER A 13 3.82 13.68 -6.16
CA SER A 13 5.10 13.80 -5.48
C SER A 13 5.87 12.47 -5.53
N PHE A 14 5.15 11.36 -5.34
CA PHE A 14 5.70 10.02 -5.50
C PHE A 14 6.21 9.79 -6.93
N GLU A 15 5.41 10.17 -7.93
CA GLU A 15 5.80 10.05 -9.33
C GLU A 15 7.03 10.89 -9.66
N TYR A 16 7.06 12.14 -9.22
CA TYR A 16 8.19 13.04 -9.43
C TYR A 16 9.48 12.49 -8.80
N GLN A 17 9.43 12.01 -7.55
CA GLN A 17 10.60 11.46 -6.85
C GLN A 17 11.15 10.19 -7.51
N ASN A 18 10.28 9.38 -8.11
CA ASN A 18 10.65 8.07 -8.67
C ASN A 18 10.72 8.08 -10.20
N SER A 19 10.78 9.26 -10.82
CA SER A 19 10.86 9.41 -12.27
C SER A 19 12.10 8.70 -12.82
N GLY A 20 11.89 7.80 -13.78
CA GLY A 20 12.95 7.03 -14.43
C GLY A 20 13.49 5.84 -13.64
N LEU A 21 12.95 5.56 -12.45
CA LEU A 21 13.26 4.35 -11.70
C LEU A 21 12.30 3.22 -12.09
N ASP A 22 12.80 2.00 -12.08
CA ASP A 22 11.96 0.82 -12.24
C ASP A 22 11.33 0.37 -10.91
N TYR A 23 10.41 -0.59 -10.98
CA TYR A 23 9.76 -1.13 -9.80
C TYR A 23 10.74 -1.64 -8.72
N PHE A 24 11.82 -2.33 -9.11
CA PHE A 24 12.77 -2.92 -8.17
C PHE A 24 13.61 -1.86 -7.48
N ASP A 25 14.09 -0.86 -8.24
CA ASP A 25 14.81 0.29 -7.70
C ASP A 25 13.96 1.04 -6.67
N ILE A 26 12.64 1.14 -6.90
CA ILE A 26 11.70 1.83 -6.02
C ILE A 26 11.49 1.04 -4.71
N ILE A 27 11.17 -0.25 -4.77
CA ILE A 27 10.93 -1.03 -3.55
C ILE A 27 12.19 -1.22 -2.71
N ALA A 28 13.37 -1.09 -3.33
CA ALA A 28 14.68 -1.24 -2.71
C ALA A 28 15.25 0.02 -2.03
N GLN A 29 14.57 1.17 -2.10
CA GLN A 29 15.10 2.45 -1.60
C GLN A 29 15.38 2.46 -0.10
N ARG A 30 14.60 1.70 0.69
CA ARG A 30 14.82 1.52 2.12
C ARG A 30 15.58 0.21 2.40
N PRO A 31 16.44 0.19 3.43
CA PRO A 31 17.18 -1.00 3.80
C PRO A 31 16.23 -2.16 4.07
N ASN A 32 16.70 -3.37 3.77
CA ASN A 32 15.95 -4.60 3.99
C ASN A 32 15.49 -4.67 5.46
N MET A 33 14.19 -4.87 5.66
CA MET A 33 13.59 -4.98 7.00
C MET A 33 13.24 -6.44 7.34
N GLY A 34 13.89 -7.40 6.67
CA GLY A 34 13.71 -8.82 6.94
C GLY A 34 13.94 -9.14 8.41
N TRP A 35 12.92 -9.73 9.03
CA TRP A 35 12.99 -10.22 10.41
C TRP A 35 12.62 -11.70 10.40
N ASP A 36 13.60 -12.53 10.80
CA ASP A 36 13.65 -14.00 10.89
C ASP A 36 12.46 -14.79 10.29
N PHE A 37 12.81 -15.66 9.32
CA PHE A 37 12.06 -16.77 8.69
C PHE A 37 11.43 -16.59 7.30
N THR A 38 11.37 -15.38 6.73
CA THR A 38 11.14 -15.21 5.29
C THR A 38 12.23 -14.34 4.70
N GLU A 39 12.93 -14.83 3.70
CA GLU A 39 14.03 -14.14 3.01
C GLU A 39 13.73 -12.64 2.80
N SER A 40 14.66 -11.79 3.26
CA SER A 40 14.96 -10.48 2.68
C SER A 40 13.77 -9.61 2.24
N GLN A 41 12.82 -9.24 3.10
CA GLN A 41 11.77 -8.29 2.69
C GLN A 41 12.32 -6.85 2.54
N TRP A 42 12.22 -6.31 1.33
CA TRP A 42 12.57 -4.93 1.03
C TRP A 42 11.88 -3.93 1.98
N GLY A 43 12.56 -2.83 2.31
CA GLY A 43 12.02 -1.81 3.21
C GLY A 43 10.92 -0.95 2.57
N GLY A 44 10.76 -1.05 1.24
CA GLY A 44 9.82 -0.25 0.46
C GLY A 44 10.42 1.07 -0.04
N PRO A 45 9.61 1.89 -0.72
CA PRO A 45 10.03 3.20 -1.21
C PRO A 45 10.41 4.16 -0.07
N GLN A 46 11.33 5.08 -0.34
CA GLN A 46 11.72 6.13 0.60
C GLN A 46 10.51 6.97 1.00
N MET A 47 9.62 7.26 0.06
CA MET A 47 8.28 7.80 0.31
C MET A 47 7.33 6.62 0.59
N ARG A 48 7.26 6.17 1.85
CA ARG A 48 6.46 4.99 2.23
C ARG A 48 4.96 5.28 2.31
N TYR A 49 4.56 6.48 2.72
CA TYR A 49 3.15 6.81 2.90
C TYR A 49 2.70 7.88 1.92
N ILE A 50 1.60 7.60 1.23
CA ILE A 50 0.90 8.60 0.42
C ILE A 50 -0.56 8.73 0.87
N SER A 51 -1.17 9.85 0.54
CA SER A 51 -2.62 10.02 0.68
C SER A 51 -3.34 9.38 -0.50
N ASP A 52 -4.47 8.73 -0.26
CA ASP A 52 -5.30 8.25 -1.37
C ASP A 52 -5.82 9.46 -2.18
N PRO A 53 -5.61 9.51 -3.51
CA PRO A 53 -6.02 10.66 -4.31
C PRO A 53 -7.56 10.78 -4.47
N LEU A 54 -8.32 9.74 -4.12
CA LEU A 54 -9.79 9.77 -4.09
C LEU A 54 -10.33 10.18 -2.71
N ASN A 55 -9.53 10.05 -1.64
CA ASN A 55 -9.85 10.56 -0.31
C ASN A 55 -8.57 10.85 0.49
N TYR A 56 -8.19 12.13 0.56
CA TYR A 56 -6.94 12.56 1.20
C TYR A 56 -6.86 12.27 2.71
N SER A 57 -7.98 11.92 3.35
CA SER A 57 -8.04 11.50 4.75
C SER A 57 -7.40 10.13 4.96
N ILE A 58 -7.41 9.28 3.93
CA ILE A 58 -6.91 7.91 3.96
C ILE A 58 -5.44 7.91 3.56
N LYS A 59 -4.63 7.13 4.29
CA LYS A 59 -3.19 7.00 4.08
C LYS A 59 -2.88 5.58 3.64
N ILE A 60 -2.15 5.44 2.55
CA ILE A 60 -1.71 4.18 1.95
C ILE A 60 -0.26 3.94 2.38
N ASP A 61 0.02 2.78 2.96
CA ASP A 61 1.38 2.28 3.15
C ASP A 61 1.83 1.55 1.89
N LEU A 62 2.74 2.18 1.14
CA LEU A 62 3.28 1.65 -0.09
C LEU A 62 4.19 0.44 0.12
N ARG A 63 4.72 0.20 1.33
CA ARG A 63 5.41 -1.07 1.61
C ARG A 63 4.42 -2.22 1.51
N HIS A 64 3.28 -2.08 2.18
CA HIS A 64 2.20 -3.08 2.17
C HIS A 64 1.61 -3.23 0.77
N MET A 65 1.24 -2.12 0.14
CA MET A 65 0.67 -2.15 -1.21
C MET A 65 1.62 -2.76 -2.26
N LEU A 66 2.91 -2.39 -2.24
CA LEU A 66 3.83 -2.74 -3.32
C LEU A 66 4.53 -4.08 -3.10
N ILE A 67 4.89 -4.43 -1.85
CA ILE A 67 5.65 -5.65 -1.58
C ILE A 67 4.73 -6.79 -1.17
N VAL A 68 3.86 -6.57 -0.18
CA VAL A 68 2.93 -7.61 0.28
C VAL A 68 1.85 -7.86 -0.79
N GLY A 69 1.34 -6.79 -1.41
CA GLY A 69 0.42 -6.88 -2.55
C GLY A 69 0.95 -7.74 -3.70
N ALA A 70 2.23 -7.61 -4.05
CA ALA A 70 2.87 -8.38 -5.12
C ALA A 70 2.97 -9.88 -4.81
N MET A 71 3.03 -10.27 -3.54
CA MET A 71 3.08 -11.68 -3.12
C MET A 71 1.70 -12.36 -3.19
N GLY A 72 0.63 -11.58 -3.40
CA GLY A 72 -0.75 -12.07 -3.52
C GLY A 72 -1.44 -12.36 -2.19
N LYS A 73 -2.78 -12.48 -2.25
CA LYS A 73 -3.69 -12.59 -1.09
C LYS A 73 -3.33 -13.69 -0.11
N ALA A 74 -2.94 -14.86 -0.60
CA ALA A 74 -2.64 -16.02 0.25
C ALA A 74 -1.40 -15.80 1.13
N VAL A 75 -0.37 -15.13 0.60
CA VAL A 75 0.85 -14.82 1.33
C VAL A 75 0.63 -13.64 2.28
N GLY A 76 -0.03 -12.58 1.82
CA GLY A 76 -0.25 -11.41 2.68
C GLY A 76 -1.19 -11.66 3.86
N ASN A 77 -2.26 -12.44 3.70
CA ASN A 77 -3.10 -12.88 4.83
C ASN A 77 -2.30 -13.72 5.85
N SER A 78 -1.30 -14.49 5.40
CA SER A 78 -0.43 -15.27 6.28
C SER A 78 0.54 -14.37 7.06
N ILE A 79 1.03 -13.30 6.43
CA ILE A 79 1.87 -12.28 7.07
C ILE A 79 1.08 -11.52 8.14
N GLU A 80 -0.18 -11.15 7.87
CA GLU A 80 -1.07 -10.48 8.85
C GLU A 80 -1.36 -11.36 10.07
N VAL A 81 -1.64 -12.65 9.86
CA VAL A 81 -1.82 -13.62 10.96
C VAL A 81 -0.53 -13.78 11.78
N MET A 82 0.64 -13.79 11.16
CA MET A 82 1.92 -13.85 11.88
C MET A 82 2.23 -12.58 12.68
N GLN A 83 1.89 -11.40 12.16
CA GLN A 83 2.00 -10.15 12.92
C GLN A 83 1.04 -10.14 14.13
N GLY A 84 -0.17 -10.68 13.96
CA GLY A 84 -1.17 -10.85 15.02
C GLY A 84 -0.80 -11.82 16.12
N ILE A 85 -0.21 -12.97 15.79
CA ILE A 85 0.21 -13.98 16.76
C ILE A 85 1.37 -13.48 17.65
N ARG A 86 2.20 -12.57 17.14
CA ARG A 86 3.36 -12.02 17.87
C ARG A 86 3.07 -10.80 18.73
N GLY A 87 1.81 -10.34 18.80
CA GLY A 87 1.39 -9.23 19.66
C GLY A 87 2.05 -7.90 19.31
N LEU A 88 2.44 -7.71 18.03
CA LEU A 88 2.87 -6.41 17.54
C LEU A 88 1.64 -5.50 17.50
N ASP A 89 1.74 -4.29 18.05
CA ASP A 89 0.65 -3.29 18.07
C ASP A 89 0.10 -2.94 16.67
N SER A 90 0.77 -3.35 15.58
CA SER A 90 0.32 -3.18 14.17
C SER A 90 -0.57 -4.30 13.64
N ALA A 91 -0.84 -5.36 14.42
CA ALA A 91 -1.79 -6.37 14.02
C ALA A 91 -3.21 -5.77 13.96
N TYR A 92 -3.85 -5.90 12.80
CA TYR A 92 -5.17 -5.33 12.52
C TYR A 92 -5.25 -3.82 12.35
N ASP A 93 -4.16 -3.16 11.93
CA ASP A 93 -4.27 -1.79 11.44
C ASP A 93 -5.10 -1.76 10.15
N TYR A 94 -6.21 -1.01 10.18
CA TYR A 94 -7.06 -0.79 9.00
C TYR A 94 -6.27 -0.20 7.83
N GLN A 95 -5.19 0.57 8.09
CA GLN A 95 -4.29 1.09 7.06
C GLN A 95 -3.58 -0.03 6.29
N ASP A 96 -3.07 -1.05 6.99
CA ASP A 96 -2.31 -2.13 6.37
C ASP A 96 -3.21 -3.03 5.54
N TYR A 97 -4.40 -3.38 6.07
CA TYR A 97 -5.42 -4.10 5.31
C TYR A 97 -5.88 -3.34 4.05
N TYR A 98 -6.12 -2.04 4.19
CA TYR A 98 -6.50 -1.18 3.06
C TYR A 98 -5.40 -1.18 1.98
N SER A 99 -4.14 -1.04 2.41
CA SER A 99 -2.99 -0.97 1.52
C SER A 99 -2.70 -2.32 0.85
N ASN A 100 -2.81 -3.44 1.59
CA ASN A 100 -2.68 -4.79 1.07
C ASN A 100 -3.74 -5.07 0.00
N GLU A 101 -5.01 -4.76 0.27
CA GLU A 101 -6.08 -5.02 -0.69
C GLU A 101 -5.92 -4.18 -1.97
N LEU A 102 -5.52 -2.90 -1.85
CA LEU A 102 -5.14 -2.10 -3.02
C LEU A 102 -4.00 -2.76 -3.80
N GLY A 103 -3.00 -3.27 -3.10
CA GLY A 103 -1.84 -3.96 -3.68
C GLY A 103 -2.25 -5.21 -4.46
N TYR A 104 -3.05 -6.08 -3.86
CA TYR A 104 -3.54 -7.28 -4.53
C TYR A 104 -4.28 -6.94 -5.82
N LYS A 105 -5.18 -5.94 -5.77
CA LYS A 105 -5.93 -5.57 -6.97
C LYS A 105 -5.06 -4.88 -8.00
N PHE A 106 -4.06 -4.10 -7.58
CA PHE A 106 -3.10 -3.47 -8.48
C PHE A 106 -2.30 -4.50 -9.27
N PHE A 107 -1.71 -5.50 -8.60
CA PHE A 107 -0.93 -6.54 -9.28
C PHE A 107 -1.80 -7.53 -10.06
N GLU A 108 -3.07 -7.73 -9.68
CA GLU A 108 -4.03 -8.48 -10.52
C GLU A 108 -4.28 -7.77 -11.87
N VAL A 109 -4.31 -6.43 -11.89
CA VAL A 109 -4.62 -5.65 -13.10
C VAL A 109 -3.36 -5.36 -13.93
N TYR A 110 -2.25 -5.02 -13.27
CA TYR A 110 -1.05 -4.49 -13.93
C TYR A 110 0.20 -5.37 -13.75
N GLY A 111 0.14 -6.48 -13.00
CA GLY A 111 1.30 -7.32 -12.73
C GLY A 111 2.04 -7.76 -14.00
N ASP A 112 1.32 -8.36 -14.94
CA ASP A 112 1.90 -8.79 -16.22
C ASP A 112 2.51 -7.63 -17.02
N ALA A 113 1.91 -6.43 -16.95
CA ALA A 113 2.42 -5.25 -17.64
C ALA A 113 3.68 -4.69 -16.99
N ILE A 114 3.78 -4.77 -15.65
CA ILE A 114 4.97 -4.38 -14.87
C ILE A 114 6.10 -5.35 -15.15
N ASP A 115 5.84 -6.65 -15.21
CA ASP A 115 6.85 -7.67 -15.52
C ASP A 115 7.44 -7.47 -16.93
N GLN A 116 6.62 -7.01 -17.89
CA GLN A 116 7.07 -6.71 -19.25
C GLN A 116 7.82 -5.38 -19.35
N ASN A 117 7.43 -4.36 -18.57
CA ASN A 117 8.07 -3.05 -18.59
C ASN A 117 8.03 -2.38 -17.20
N PRO A 118 9.01 -2.65 -16.33
CA PRO A 118 8.97 -2.20 -14.95
C PRO A 118 9.18 -0.70 -14.79
N TYR A 119 9.65 0.01 -15.81
CA TYR A 119 9.78 1.49 -15.80
C TYR A 119 8.44 2.21 -15.90
N LEU A 120 7.36 1.54 -16.34
CA LEU A 120 6.01 2.11 -16.38
C LEU A 120 5.24 1.91 -15.07
N PHE A 121 5.85 1.28 -14.08
CA PHE A 121 5.23 0.96 -12.79
C PHE A 121 4.55 2.18 -12.15
N VAL A 122 5.23 3.32 -12.04
CA VAL A 122 4.69 4.53 -11.42
C VAL A 122 3.48 5.07 -12.20
N THR A 123 3.52 5.00 -13.54
CA THR A 123 2.40 5.40 -14.39
C THR A 123 1.19 4.51 -14.14
N TYR A 124 1.37 3.19 -14.07
CA TYR A 124 0.29 2.25 -13.75
C TYR A 124 -0.26 2.46 -12.33
N LEU A 125 0.62 2.68 -11.35
CA LEU A 125 0.22 2.95 -9.97
C LEU A 125 -0.67 4.20 -9.89
N LYS A 126 -0.27 5.28 -10.56
CA LYS A 126 -1.05 6.52 -10.62
C LYS A 126 -2.40 6.32 -11.29
N GLN A 127 -2.43 5.66 -12.46
CA GLN A 127 -3.68 5.35 -13.16
C GLN A 127 -4.62 4.51 -12.29
N PHE A 128 -4.09 3.49 -11.62
CA PHE A 128 -4.83 2.63 -10.71
C PHE A 128 -5.42 3.41 -9.53
N LEU A 129 -4.59 4.22 -8.86
CA LEU A 129 -5.03 4.97 -7.68
C LEU A 129 -6.05 6.06 -8.01
N LEU A 130 -6.01 6.64 -9.21
CA LEU A 130 -7.01 7.63 -9.64
C LEU A 130 -8.33 7.02 -10.13
N SER A 131 -8.40 5.69 -10.29
CA SER A 131 -9.59 5.03 -10.80
C SER A 131 -10.42 4.39 -9.69
N SER A 132 -11.65 4.88 -9.50
CA SER A 132 -12.61 4.31 -8.55
C SER A 132 -13.09 2.92 -8.95
N MET A 133 -12.97 2.53 -10.22
CA MET A 133 -13.44 1.24 -10.71
C MET A 133 -12.64 0.05 -10.17
N TYR A 134 -11.43 0.30 -9.67
CA TYR A 134 -10.57 -0.73 -9.08
C TYR A 134 -10.72 -0.82 -7.55
N ARG A 135 -11.61 -0.03 -6.95
CA ARG A 135 -11.88 -0.09 -5.52
C ARG A 135 -12.93 -1.15 -5.22
N ASN A 136 -12.75 -1.88 -4.11
CA ASN A 136 -13.70 -2.88 -3.64
C ASN A 136 -14.16 -2.58 -2.20
N GLU A 137 -14.97 -3.43 -1.59
CA GLU A 137 -15.53 -3.18 -0.25
C GLU A 137 -14.49 -2.89 0.84
N ILE A 138 -13.27 -3.42 0.72
CA ILE A 138 -12.19 -3.20 1.69
C ILE A 138 -11.37 -1.95 1.32
N SER A 139 -11.09 -1.74 0.04
CA SER A 139 -10.29 -0.61 -0.45
C SER A 139 -11.12 0.61 -0.90
N ASN A 140 -12.40 0.69 -0.54
CA ASN A 140 -13.27 1.80 -0.94
C ASN A 140 -12.95 3.06 -0.13
N PRO A 141 -12.53 4.16 -0.77
CA PRO A 141 -12.19 5.39 -0.07
C PRO A 141 -13.39 6.08 0.62
N ASN A 142 -14.62 5.70 0.25
CA ASN A 142 -15.84 6.22 0.88
C ASN A 142 -16.22 5.47 2.17
N ARG A 143 -15.59 4.33 2.47
CA ARG A 143 -15.92 3.54 3.67
C ARG A 143 -15.46 4.25 4.95
N CYS A 144 -14.36 5.00 4.90
CA CYS A 144 -13.80 5.69 6.06
C CYS A 144 -14.60 6.93 6.52
N ASP A 145 -15.53 7.47 5.71
CA ASP A 145 -16.33 8.65 6.07
C ASP A 145 -17.61 8.29 6.87
N THR A 146 -17.97 7.01 6.90
CA THR A 146 -19.20 6.57 7.59
C THR A 146 -19.02 6.33 9.09
N SER A 147 -17.78 6.21 9.59
CA SER A 147 -17.50 6.04 11.02
C SER A 147 -17.50 7.34 11.84
N SER A 148 -17.55 8.50 11.18
CA SER A 148 -17.60 9.84 11.79
C SER A 148 -19.03 10.38 11.93
N GLN A 149 -20.03 9.83 11.23
CA GLN A 149 -21.40 10.33 11.27
C GLN A 149 -22.31 9.67 12.32
N SER A 150 -21.94 8.51 12.89
CA SER A 150 -22.78 7.82 13.89
C SER A 150 -22.48 8.14 15.35
N ARG A 151 -21.58 9.10 15.65
CA ARG A 151 -21.26 9.52 17.03
C ARG A 151 -21.97 10.80 17.49
N TYR A 152 -22.88 11.36 16.70
CA TYR A 152 -23.65 12.55 17.07
C TYR A 152 -25.17 12.34 17.12
N GLU A 153 -25.63 11.09 17.00
CA GLU A 153 -27.04 10.73 17.21
C GLU A 153 -27.11 9.65 18.30
N ASN A 154 -27.14 10.09 19.56
CA ASN A 154 -27.90 9.53 20.69
C ASN A 154 -27.62 10.36 21.96
#